data_AF-V9VKX8-F1
#
_entry.id   AF-V9VKX8-F1
#
_cell.length_a   1.000
_cell.length_b   1.000
_cell.length_c   1.000
_cell.angle_alpha   90.00
_cell.angle_beta   90.00
_cell.angle_gamma   90.00
#
_symmetry.space_group_name_H-M   'P 1'
#
loop_
_entity.id
_entity.type
_entity.pdbx_description
1 polymer ?
#
loop_
_entity_poly.entity_id
_entity_poly.type
_entity_poly.pdbx_seq_one_letter_code
_entity_poly.pdbx_strand_id
1 'polypeptide(L)'
;WENELVLADHVELADFFRNTYGPTGAFNAEPFEGSRSWAGARPEFRAIGYDSKGVAAHLGLLRRFIKIGKVDLLVGELGLYGVRPDLEGLGISRSVHIIHKVLHELGVP
;
A
#
# COMPACT_ATOMS: atom_id res chain seq x y z
N TRP A 1 -1.67 10.36 7.70
CA TRP A 1 -2.91 9.56 7.73
C TRP A 1 -3.73 9.84 6.47
N GLU A 2 -4.73 9.02 6.10
CA GLU A 2 -5.52 9.25 4.87
C GLU A 2 -6.13 10.65 4.78
N ASN A 3 -6.53 11.22 5.92
CA ASN A 3 -7.07 12.58 6.02
C ASN A 3 -6.04 13.70 5.73
N GLU A 4 -4.76 13.36 5.56
CA GLU A 4 -3.69 14.29 5.19
C GLU A 4 -3.47 14.33 3.67
N LEU A 5 -4.06 13.40 2.92
CA LEU A 5 -3.95 13.39 1.46
C LEU A 5 -4.93 14.41 0.87
N VAL A 6 -4.45 15.16 -0.10
CA VAL A 6 -5.29 16.02 -0.94
C VAL A 6 -5.65 15.27 -2.23
N LEU A 7 -6.59 15.83 -2.98
CA LEU A 7 -7.04 15.25 -4.26
C LEU A 7 -5.87 14.94 -5.21
N ALA A 8 -4.87 15.81 -5.27
CA ALA A 8 -3.70 15.62 -6.11
C ALA A 8 -2.91 14.34 -5.74
N ASP A 9 -2.79 14.03 -4.44
CA ASP A 9 -2.13 12.81 -4.00
C ASP A 9 -2.93 11.59 -4.48
N HIS A 10 -4.25 11.60 -4.31
CA HIS A 10 -5.12 10.50 -4.75
C HIS A 10 -5.02 10.23 -6.25
N VAL A 11 -4.95 11.29 -7.06
CA VAL A 11 -4.73 11.20 -8.52
C VAL A 11 -3.40 10.52 -8.81
N GLU A 12 -2.30 11.00 -8.22
CA GLU A 12 -0.97 10.44 -8.47
C GLU A 12 -0.85 8.97 -8.05
N LEU A 13 -1.47 8.63 -6.92
CA LEU A 13 -1.48 7.25 -6.41
C LEU A 13 -2.30 6.32 -7.28
N ALA A 14 -3.47 6.78 -7.75
CA ALA A 14 -4.28 6.03 -8.68
C ALA A 14 -3.48 5.72 -9.96
N ASP A 15 -2.80 6.73 -10.53
CA ASP A 15 -1.93 6.54 -11.69
C ASP A 15 -0.76 5.59 -11.40
N PHE A 16 -0.12 5.74 -10.25
CA PHE A 16 0.91 4.81 -9.79
C PHE A 16 0.41 3.36 -9.74
N PHE A 17 -0.75 3.10 -9.13
CA PHE A 17 -1.31 1.74 -9.03
C PHE A 17 -1.73 1.18 -10.39
N ARG A 18 -2.33 2.00 -11.26
CA ARG A 18 -2.67 1.57 -12.63
C ARG A 18 -1.43 1.16 -13.41
N ASN A 19 -0.35 1.91 -13.31
CA ASN A 19 0.90 1.61 -14.00
C ASN A 19 1.66 0.42 -13.38
N THR A 20 1.52 0.21 -12.07
CA THR A 20 2.18 -0.90 -11.36
C THR A 20 1.42 -2.21 -11.54
N TYR A 21 0.09 -2.20 -11.48
CA TYR A 21 -0.73 -3.41 -11.55
C TYR A 21 -1.29 -3.71 -12.94
N GLY A 22 -1.49 -2.71 -13.79
CA GLY A 22 -1.99 -2.89 -15.16
C GLY A 22 -1.22 -3.91 -16.00
N PRO A 23 0.13 -3.99 -15.93
CA PRO A 23 0.90 -5.01 -16.65
C PRO A 23 0.56 -6.46 -16.26
N THR A 24 -0.02 -6.67 -15.07
CA THR A 24 -0.45 -8.01 -14.59
C THR A 24 -1.88 -8.36 -15.01
N GLY A 25 -2.59 -7.43 -15.67
CA GLY A 25 -3.95 -7.61 -16.16
C GLY A 25 -4.80 -6.35 -16.00
N ALA A 26 -5.60 -6.01 -17.01
CA ALA A 26 -6.44 -4.81 -16.99
C ALA A 26 -7.39 -4.74 -15.78
N PHE A 27 -7.94 -5.90 -15.37
CA PHE A 27 -8.78 -6.03 -14.17
C PHE A 27 -8.08 -5.57 -12.88
N ASN A 28 -6.76 -5.70 -12.79
CA ASN A 28 -6.02 -5.28 -11.59
C ASN A 28 -5.83 -3.75 -11.53
N ALA A 29 -6.00 -3.03 -12.64
CA ALA A 29 -5.92 -1.57 -12.71
C ALA A 29 -7.30 -0.89 -12.58
N GLU A 30 -8.37 -1.59 -12.94
CA GLU A 30 -9.76 -1.09 -12.90
C GLU A 30 -10.18 -0.47 -11.55
N PRO A 31 -9.79 -1.02 -10.37
CA PRO A 31 -10.18 -0.43 -9.10
C PRO A 31 -9.68 1.01 -8.88
N PHE A 32 -8.63 1.41 -9.59
CA PHE A 32 -7.94 2.68 -9.42
C PHE A 32 -8.41 3.76 -10.41
N GLU A 33 -9.40 3.48 -11.25
CA GLU A 33 -9.98 4.49 -12.14
C GLU A 33 -10.70 5.60 -11.36
N GLY A 34 -10.74 6.81 -11.91
CA GLY A 34 -11.43 7.94 -11.28
C GLY A 34 -10.74 8.45 -10.01
N SER A 35 -9.41 8.36 -9.94
CA SER A 35 -8.59 8.82 -8.80
C SER A 35 -8.80 8.03 -7.50
N ARG A 36 -9.26 6.78 -7.61
CA ARG A 36 -9.37 5.87 -6.46
C ARG A 36 -7.97 5.37 -6.09
N SER A 37 -7.49 5.69 -4.89
CA SER A 37 -6.15 5.31 -4.42
C SER A 37 -6.12 4.07 -3.52
N TRP A 38 -7.19 3.27 -3.49
CA TRP A 38 -7.23 1.97 -2.83
C TRP A 38 -8.27 1.04 -3.49
N ALA A 39 -8.11 -0.26 -3.26
CA ALA A 39 -8.99 -1.30 -3.75
C ALA A 39 -9.41 -2.23 -2.60
N GLY A 40 -10.71 -2.47 -2.44
CA GLY A 40 -11.25 -3.33 -1.38
C GLY A 40 -11.30 -2.66 0.00
N ALA A 41 -10.14 -2.37 0.60
CA ALA A 41 -10.05 -1.76 1.92
C ALA A 41 -9.15 -0.52 1.92
N ARG A 42 -9.59 0.52 2.61
CA ARG A 42 -8.79 1.73 2.87
C ARG A 42 -7.71 1.39 3.91
N PRO A 43 -6.43 1.70 3.66
CA PRO A 43 -5.38 1.47 4.65
C PRO A 43 -5.62 2.25 5.95
N GLU A 44 -5.27 1.66 7.09
CA GLU A 44 -5.16 2.39 8.36
C GLU A 44 -3.87 3.22 8.38
N PHE A 45 -2.79 2.63 7.87
CA PHE A 45 -1.50 3.28 7.68
C PHE A 45 -1.04 3.10 6.24
N ARG A 46 -0.29 4.07 5.72
CA ARG A 46 0.39 3.95 4.43
C ARG A 46 1.77 4.58 4.48
N ALA A 47 2.72 3.91 3.85
CA ALA A 47 4.03 4.45 3.54
C ALA A 47 4.10 4.75 2.05
N ILE A 48 4.55 5.96 1.71
CA ILE A 48 4.73 6.41 0.33
C ILE A 48 6.18 6.87 0.19
N GLY A 49 6.90 6.23 -0.72
CA GLY A 49 8.23 6.65 -1.13
C GLY A 49 8.13 7.55 -2.35
N TYR A 50 8.87 8.64 -2.35
CA TYR A 50 8.94 9.59 -3.46
C TYR A 50 10.37 9.72 -3.98
N ASP A 51 10.49 10.04 -5.26
CA ASP A 51 11.70 10.57 -5.88
C ASP A 51 11.36 11.73 -6.81
N SER A 52 12.31 12.18 -7.64
CA SER A 52 12.10 13.30 -8.56
C SER A 52 11.06 13.04 -9.65
N LYS A 53 10.61 11.79 -9.84
CA LYS A 53 9.58 11.41 -10.81
C LYS A 53 8.21 11.15 -10.15
N GLY A 54 8.06 11.46 -8.86
CA GLY A 54 6.82 11.28 -8.10
C GLY A 54 6.84 10.03 -7.23
N VAL A 55 5.69 9.38 -7.05
CA VAL A 55 5.57 8.15 -6.26
C VAL A 55 6.48 7.05 -6.84
N ALA A 56 7.42 6.61 -6.00
CA ALA A 56 8.42 5.60 -6.32
C ALA A 56 8.04 4.22 -5.75
N ALA A 57 7.38 4.19 -4.58
CA ALA A 57 6.91 2.98 -3.95
C ALA A 57 5.74 3.26 -3.00
N HIS A 58 4.90 2.26 -2.77
CA HIS A 58 3.79 2.34 -1.84
C HIS A 58 3.63 1.03 -1.05
N LEU A 59 3.19 1.16 0.20
CA LEU A 59 2.67 0.05 1.00
C LEU A 59 1.53 0.54 1.90
N GLY A 60 0.42 -0.18 1.90
CA GLY A 60 -0.69 -0.01 2.82
C GLY A 60 -0.66 -1.08 3.92
N LEU A 61 -1.13 -0.70 5.11
CA LEU A 61 -1.25 -1.55 6.28
C LEU A 61 -2.63 -1.35 6.92
N LEU A 62 -3.27 -2.44 7.31
CA LEU A 62 -4.45 -2.44 8.16
C LEU A 62 -4.41 -3.62 9.13
N ARG A 63 -5.06 -3.47 10.27
CA ARG A 63 -5.20 -4.52 11.28
C ARG A 63 -6.38 -5.41 10.92
N ARG A 64 -6.19 -6.71 11.08
CA ARG A 64 -7.29 -7.70 11.05
C ARG A 64 -7.16 -8.69 12.18
N PHE A 65 -8.30 -9.29 12.54
CA PHE A 65 -8.30 -10.52 13.30
C PHE A 65 -8.42 -11.69 12.34
N ILE A 66 -7.51 -12.65 12.48
CA ILE A 66 -7.61 -13.96 11.84
C ILE A 66 -7.82 -15.03 12.91
N LYS A 67 -8.59 -16.07 12.59
CA LYS A 67 -8.83 -17.18 13.52
C LYS A 67 -7.75 -18.25 13.34
N ILE A 68 -7.00 -18.54 14.40
CA ILE A 68 -6.05 -19.65 14.46
C ILE A 68 -6.58 -20.66 15.50
N GLY A 69 -7.13 -21.77 15.00
CA GLY A 69 -7.85 -22.72 15.85
C GLY A 69 -9.07 -22.07 16.50
N LYS A 70 -9.00 -21.84 17.81
CA LYS A 70 -10.06 -21.18 18.60
C LYS A 70 -9.71 -19.75 19.03
N VAL A 71 -8.53 -19.25 18.68
CA VAL A 71 -8.04 -17.94 19.11
C VAL A 71 -8.18 -16.95 17.95
N ASP A 72 -8.68 -15.75 18.25
CA ASP A 72 -8.63 -14.62 17.33
C ASP A 72 -7.30 -13.89 17.54
N LEU A 73 -6.45 -13.90 16.51
CA LEU A 73 -5.14 -13.27 16.52
C LEU A 73 -5.19 -11.97 15.73
N LEU A 74 -4.76 -10.88 16.36
CA LEU A 74 -4.54 -9.60 15.67
C LEU A 74 -3.30 -9.72 14.77
N VAL A 75 -3.43 -9.34 13.51
CA VAL A 75 -2.36 -9.33 12.50
C VAL A 75 -2.37 -8.01 11.72
N GLY A 76 -1.22 -7.67 11.14
CA GLY A 76 -1.10 -6.61 10.15
C GLY A 76 -1.20 -7.19 8.74
N GLU A 77 -2.22 -6.80 7.98
CA GLU A 77 -2.35 -7.12 6.56
C GLU A 77 -1.62 -6.04 5.73
N LEU A 78 -0.65 -6.49 4.94
CA LEU A 78 0.03 -5.64 3.97
C LEU A 78 -0.67 -5.74 2.62
N GLY A 79 -1.03 -4.59 2.07
CA GLY A 79 -1.74 -4.50 0.80
C GLY A 79 -1.31 -3.27 0.02
N LEU A 80 -1.83 -3.15 -1.20
CA LEU A 80 -1.49 -2.05 -2.10
C LEU A 80 0.04 -1.88 -2.25
N TYR A 81 0.79 -2.97 -2.16
CA TYR A 81 2.24 -2.91 -2.27
C TYR A 81 2.66 -2.74 -3.73
N GLY A 82 3.55 -1.80 -3.99
CA GLY A 82 4.08 -1.57 -5.32
C GLY A 82 5.40 -0.81 -5.30
N VAL A 83 6.25 -1.07 -6.29
CA VAL A 83 7.43 -0.29 -6.61
C VAL A 83 7.28 0.11 -8.08
N ARG A 84 7.61 1.36 -8.41
CA ARG A 84 7.49 1.83 -9.79
C ARG A 84 8.40 0.98 -10.69
N PRO A 85 7.95 0.58 -11.91
CA PRO A 85 8.66 -0.39 -12.74
C PRO A 85 10.14 -0.07 -13.02
N ASP A 86 10.51 1.22 -13.15
CA ASP A 86 11.91 1.63 -13.39
C ASP A 86 12.83 1.47 -12.17
N LEU A 87 12.27 1.16 -11.00
CA LEU A 87 12.99 0.97 -9.74
C LEU A 87 12.92 -0.47 -9.21
N GLU A 88 12.23 -1.36 -9.92
CA GLU A 88 12.22 -2.78 -9.60
C GLU A 88 13.63 -3.38 -9.68
N GLY A 89 13.91 -4.40 -8.85
CA GLY A 89 15.23 -5.02 -8.77
C GLY A 89 16.28 -4.25 -7.96
N LEU A 90 16.03 -2.98 -7.60
CA LEU A 90 16.97 -2.16 -6.81
C LEU A 90 16.91 -2.43 -5.29
N GLY A 91 16.03 -3.35 -4.86
CA GLY A 91 15.93 -3.76 -3.46
C GLY A 91 15.09 -2.83 -2.57
N ILE A 92 14.30 -1.92 -3.15
CA ILE A 92 13.37 -1.05 -2.40
C ILE A 92 12.43 -1.87 -1.51
N SER A 93 12.04 -3.06 -1.95
CA SER A 93 11.24 -4.03 -1.19
C SER A 93 11.85 -4.42 0.17
N ARG A 94 13.18 -4.34 0.32
CA ARG A 94 13.84 -4.64 1.61
C ARG A 94 13.57 -3.57 2.67
N SER A 95 13.12 -2.38 2.26
CA SER A 95 12.78 -1.27 3.15
C SER A 95 11.46 -1.51 3.90
N VAL A 96 10.71 -2.56 3.58
CA VAL A 96 9.43 -2.89 4.23
C VAL A 96 9.59 -3.06 5.75
N HIS A 97 10.78 -3.40 6.26
CA HIS A 97 11.05 -3.46 7.70
C HIS A 97 10.73 -2.17 8.49
N ILE A 98 10.64 -1.02 7.81
CA ILE A 98 10.22 0.24 8.42
C ILE A 98 8.85 0.15 9.13
N ILE A 99 7.98 -0.76 8.69
CA ILE A 99 6.65 -0.95 9.28
C ILE A 99 6.68 -1.58 10.66
N HIS A 100 7.79 -2.20 11.09
CA HIS A 100 7.85 -2.94 12.35
C HIS A 100 7.48 -2.04 13.54
N LYS A 101 7.97 -0.80 13.55
CA LYS A 101 7.61 0.19 14.56
C LYS A 101 6.11 0.50 14.53
N VAL A 102 5.53 0.65 13.34
CA VAL A 102 4.10 0.93 13.16
C VAL A 102 3.24 -0.24 13.64
N LEU A 103 3.63 -1.48 13.32
CA LEU A 103 2.93 -2.69 13.79
C LEU A 103 2.90 -2.74 15.33
N HIS A 104 4.03 -2.47 15.98
CA HIS A 104 4.13 -2.41 17.43
C HIS A 104 3.25 -1.30 18.03
N GLU A 105 3.25 -0.10 17.45
CA GLU A 105 2.37 1.01 17.87
C GLU A 105 0.88 0.67 17.70
N LEU A 106 0.55 -0.16 16.72
CA LEU A 106 -0.80 -0.65 16.45
C LEU A 106 -1.19 -1.86 17.32
N GLY A 107 -0.29 -2.35 18.17
CA GLY A 107 -0.51 -3.50 19.05
C GLY A 107 -0.51 -4.84 18.32
N VAL A 108 0.01 -4.89 17.09
CA VAL A 108 0.20 -6.13 16.34
C VAL A 108 1.45 -6.84 16.91
N PRO A 109 1.33 -8.12 17.31
CA PRO A 109 2.43 -8.89 17.90
C PRO A 109 3.55 -9.23 16.92
#